data_AF-A0A6P7TZQ1-F1
#
_entry.id   AF-A0A6P7TZQ1-F1
#
_cell.length_a   1.000
_cell.length_b   1.000
_cell.length_c   1.000
_cell.angle_alpha   90.00
_cell.angle_beta   90.00
_cell.angle_gamma   90.00
#
_symmetry.space_group_name_H-M   'P 1'
#
loop_
_entity.id
_entity.type
_entity.pdbx_description
1 polymer ?
#
loop_
_entity_poly.entity_id
_entity_poly.type
_entity_poly.pdbx_seq_one_letter_code
_entity_poly.pdbx_strand_id
1 'polypeptide(L)'
;MDIMSIDIYNLLGISFDSTEKQIRQAYRKKCLKCHPDKCPGDSKAAEEFKRLGDCLALLFDPVARSKYDRILKSKIELAKRHSERDSKRKILIQDIERREKEAQNISTKTRDEMAHHSFMERIRKENAAILKEENERVAGILKENLEDQSPIVQVQWNPKDQAIFTAEFIRTTFCRFGCVKNIVLGSEKKKTRSALVEFEGSKSVNMSGIDLYVRACQYDINLKWLVLPKSNDLSLEDFESRVFAKLNSVQ
;
A
#
# COMPACT_ATOMS: atom_id res chain seq x y z
N MET A 1 -24.58 0.49 69.70
CA MET A 1 -23.45 0.41 68.74
C MET A 1 -22.51 -0.67 69.22
N ASP A 2 -22.01 -1.50 68.32
CA ASP A 2 -21.02 -2.53 68.67
C ASP A 2 -19.63 -1.89 68.81
N ILE A 3 -19.09 -1.85 70.02
CA ILE A 3 -17.77 -1.27 70.32
C ILE A 3 -16.66 -2.06 69.59
N MET A 4 -16.89 -3.33 69.27
CA MET A 4 -15.95 -4.20 68.54
C MET A 4 -15.86 -3.87 67.04
N SER A 5 -16.78 -3.07 66.50
CA SER A 5 -16.76 -2.65 65.10
C SER A 5 -15.98 -1.35 64.86
N ILE A 6 -15.71 -0.57 65.92
CA ILE A 6 -15.09 0.75 65.85
C ILE A 6 -13.59 0.62 66.08
N ASP A 7 -12.79 1.45 65.41
CA ASP A 7 -11.36 1.57 65.69
C ASP A 7 -11.13 2.50 66.90
N ILE A 8 -10.91 1.90 68.07
CA ILE A 8 -10.80 2.57 69.36
C ILE A 8 -9.48 3.34 69.46
N TYR A 9 -8.40 2.80 68.88
CA TYR A 9 -7.09 3.44 68.88
C TYR A 9 -7.11 4.71 68.02
N ASN A 10 -7.70 4.63 66.82
CA ASN A 10 -7.93 5.80 65.98
C ASN A 10 -8.93 6.77 66.62
N LEU A 11 -10.00 6.26 67.27
CA LEU A 11 -10.95 7.09 68.01
C LEU A 11 -10.28 7.81 69.19
N LEU A 12 -9.26 7.27 69.84
CA LEU A 12 -8.54 7.98 70.90
C LEU A 12 -7.35 8.80 70.37
N GLY A 13 -6.96 8.58 69.11
CA GLY A 13 -5.81 9.23 68.46
C GLY A 13 -4.47 8.72 69.02
N ILE A 14 -4.39 7.44 69.34
CA ILE A 14 -3.24 6.80 69.98
C ILE A 14 -2.79 5.58 69.17
N SER A 15 -1.53 5.18 69.34
CA SER A 15 -1.00 3.96 68.72
C SER A 15 -1.57 2.70 69.40
N PHE A 16 -1.58 1.59 68.66
CA PHE A 16 -1.89 0.25 69.18
C PHE A 16 -0.99 -0.13 70.37
N ASP A 17 0.29 0.27 70.31
CA ASP A 17 1.30 -0.02 71.34
C ASP A 17 1.24 0.93 72.56
N SER A 18 0.21 1.76 72.67
CA SER A 18 0.10 2.74 73.75
C SER A 18 -0.04 2.06 75.11
N THR A 19 0.73 2.57 76.06
CA THR A 19 0.66 2.19 77.48
C THR A 19 -0.63 2.68 78.13
N GLU A 20 -1.06 2.06 79.22
CA GLU A 20 -2.26 2.49 79.96
C GLU A 20 -2.21 3.96 80.40
N LYS A 21 -1.01 4.47 80.74
CA LYS A 21 -0.81 5.89 81.08
C LYS A 21 -1.15 6.80 79.90
N GLN A 22 -0.73 6.43 78.69
CA GLN A 22 -1.02 7.17 77.45
C GLN A 22 -2.51 7.07 77.08
N ILE A 23 -3.12 5.89 77.23
CA ILE A 23 -4.56 5.69 77.01
C ILE A 23 -5.38 6.59 77.94
N ARG A 24 -5.05 6.61 79.24
CA ARG A 24 -5.72 7.45 80.24
C ARG A 24 -5.55 8.94 79.94
N GLN A 25 -4.38 9.36 79.50
CA GLN A 25 -4.11 10.75 79.13
C GLN A 25 -4.92 11.16 77.89
N ALA A 26 -4.97 10.33 76.85
CA ALA A 26 -5.73 10.58 75.63
C ALA A 26 -7.24 10.63 75.90
N TYR A 27 -7.75 9.70 76.71
CA TYR A 27 -9.14 9.71 77.18
C TYR A 27 -9.49 11.01 77.89
N ARG A 28 -8.68 11.45 78.86
CA ARG A 28 -8.92 12.73 79.58
C ARG A 28 -8.97 13.91 78.62
N LYS A 29 -8.04 13.98 77.65
CA LYS A 29 -8.01 15.04 76.63
C LYS A 29 -9.28 15.04 75.77
N LYS A 30 -9.80 13.87 75.38
CA LYS A 30 -11.04 13.76 74.60
C LYS A 30 -12.30 14.05 75.42
N CYS A 31 -12.38 13.54 76.65
CA CYS A 31 -13.49 13.84 77.56
C CYS A 31 -13.61 15.33 77.85
N LEU A 32 -12.51 16.07 77.99
CA LEU A 32 -12.54 17.52 78.17
C LEU A 32 -13.12 18.27 76.97
N LYS A 33 -13.02 17.71 75.76
CA LYS A 33 -13.59 18.30 74.54
C LYS A 33 -15.08 18.00 74.41
N CYS A 34 -15.52 16.84 74.86
CA CYS A 34 -16.91 16.39 74.75
C CYS A 34 -17.69 16.49 76.08
N HIS A 35 -17.17 17.23 77.07
CA HIS A 35 -17.75 17.26 78.41
C HIS A 35 -19.12 17.98 78.40
N PRO A 36 -20.17 17.41 79.03
CA PRO A 36 -21.51 18.00 79.02
C PRO A 36 -21.58 19.42 79.61
N ASP A 37 -20.71 19.73 80.57
CA ASP A 37 -20.58 21.08 81.16
C ASP A 37 -19.99 22.12 80.20
N LYS A 38 -19.11 21.71 79.28
CA LYS A 38 -18.50 22.61 78.28
C LYS A 38 -19.27 22.66 76.98
N CYS A 39 -20.09 21.65 76.71
CA CYS A 39 -20.94 21.54 75.53
C CYS A 39 -22.41 21.31 75.93
N PRO A 40 -23.03 22.24 76.68
CA PRO A 40 -24.42 22.10 77.09
C PRO A 40 -25.35 22.08 75.86
N GLY A 41 -26.20 21.05 75.76
CA GLY A 41 -27.19 20.91 74.68
C GLY A 41 -26.72 20.21 73.41
N ASP A 42 -25.44 19.82 73.29
CA ASP A 42 -24.94 19.07 72.13
C ASP A 42 -25.11 17.55 72.34
N SER A 43 -26.16 17.00 71.71
CA SER A 43 -26.44 15.56 71.74
C SER A 43 -25.29 14.71 71.15
N LYS A 44 -24.54 15.23 70.17
CA LYS A 44 -23.40 14.50 69.57
C LYS A 44 -22.23 14.40 70.53
N ALA A 45 -21.92 15.49 71.24
CA ALA A 45 -20.88 15.49 72.27
C ALA A 45 -21.23 14.53 73.42
N ALA A 46 -22.50 14.47 73.83
CA ALA A 46 -22.97 13.54 74.85
C ALA A 46 -22.85 12.06 74.41
N GLU A 47 -23.20 11.74 73.17
CA GLU A 47 -23.01 10.40 72.63
C GLU A 47 -21.53 10.02 72.51
N GLU A 48 -20.68 10.93 72.04
CA GLU A 48 -19.24 10.70 71.92
C GLU A 48 -18.59 10.51 73.30
N PHE A 49 -19.00 11.29 74.29
CA PHE A 49 -18.57 11.14 75.69
C PHE A 49 -18.91 9.75 76.24
N LYS A 50 -20.14 9.27 76.01
CA LYS A 50 -20.57 7.92 76.40
C LYS A 50 -19.73 6.85 75.69
N ARG A 51 -19.53 6.98 74.38
CA ARG A 51 -18.71 6.04 73.59
C ARG A 51 -17.26 5.99 74.06
N LEU A 52 -16.68 7.13 74.43
CA LEU A 52 -15.32 7.19 74.98
C LEU A 52 -15.22 6.41 76.29
N GLY A 53 -16.22 6.52 77.16
CA GLY A 53 -16.29 5.78 78.42
C GLY A 53 -16.30 4.26 78.19
N ASP A 54 -17.16 3.80 77.28
CA ASP A 54 -17.25 2.38 76.91
C ASP A 54 -15.95 1.85 76.28
N CYS A 55 -15.31 2.67 75.43
CA CYS A 55 -14.00 2.36 74.84
C CYS A 55 -12.90 2.23 75.89
N LEU A 56 -12.89 3.10 76.89
CA LEU A 56 -11.92 3.05 77.99
C LEU A 56 -12.10 1.77 78.80
N ALA A 57 -13.35 1.40 79.13
CA ALA A 57 -13.65 0.19 79.86
C ALA A 57 -13.12 -1.06 79.14
N LEU A 58 -13.26 -1.11 77.80
CA LEU A 58 -12.72 -2.19 76.99
C LEU A 58 -11.18 -2.25 77.00
N LEU A 59 -10.49 -1.11 76.88
CA LEU A 59 -9.04 -1.06 76.83
C LEU A 59 -8.36 -1.32 78.18
N PHE A 60 -9.07 -1.11 79.29
CA PHE A 60 -8.57 -1.36 80.65
C PHE A 60 -8.76 -2.80 81.10
N ASP A 61 -9.68 -3.58 80.49
CA ASP A 61 -9.75 -5.03 80.70
C ASP A 61 -8.75 -5.74 79.77
N PRO A 62 -7.71 -6.41 80.32
CA PRO A 62 -6.70 -7.10 79.51
C PRO A 62 -7.29 -8.20 78.62
N VAL A 63 -8.35 -8.88 79.07
CA VAL A 63 -8.99 -9.95 78.29
C VAL A 63 -9.80 -9.37 77.13
N ALA A 64 -10.57 -8.30 77.40
CA ALA A 64 -11.34 -7.61 76.36
C ALA A 64 -10.43 -6.93 75.34
N ARG A 65 -9.37 -6.24 75.78
CA ARG A 65 -8.36 -5.63 74.91
C ARG A 65 -7.69 -6.66 74.01
N SER A 66 -7.29 -7.81 74.56
CA SER A 66 -6.67 -8.88 73.75
C SER A 66 -7.59 -9.42 72.65
N LYS A 67 -8.89 -9.62 72.97
CA LYS A 67 -9.90 -10.07 71.98
C LYS A 67 -10.11 -9.02 70.90
N TYR A 68 -10.25 -7.76 71.29
CA TYR A 68 -10.42 -6.63 70.38
C TYR A 68 -9.22 -6.50 69.44
N ASP A 69 -8.01 -6.54 69.98
CA ASP A 69 -6.75 -6.45 69.24
C ASP A 69 -6.62 -7.57 68.19
N ARG A 70 -7.02 -8.78 68.55
CA ARG A 70 -7.04 -9.92 67.61
C ARG A 70 -8.00 -9.70 66.45
N ILE A 71 -9.21 -9.22 66.75
CA ILE A 71 -10.23 -8.92 65.72
C ILE A 71 -9.73 -7.80 64.81
N LEU A 72 -9.19 -6.72 65.39
CA LEU A 72 -8.68 -5.58 64.62
C LEU A 72 -7.55 -6.00 63.66
N LYS A 73 -6.57 -6.78 64.15
CA LYS A 73 -5.50 -7.35 63.30
C LYS A 73 -6.06 -8.20 62.17
N SER A 74 -7.06 -9.06 62.45
CA SER A 74 -7.68 -9.90 61.42
C SER A 74 -8.39 -9.07 60.34
N LYS A 75 -9.08 -7.98 60.72
CA LYS A 75 -9.76 -7.06 59.79
C LYS A 75 -8.76 -6.34 58.90
N ILE A 76 -7.68 -5.82 59.48
CA ILE A 76 -6.60 -5.13 58.74
C ILE A 76 -5.96 -6.10 57.73
N GLU A 77 -5.66 -7.33 58.17
CA GLU A 77 -5.06 -8.35 57.31
C GLU A 77 -6.00 -8.80 56.17
N LEU A 78 -7.30 -8.95 56.45
CA LEU A 78 -8.30 -9.23 55.42
C LEU A 78 -8.41 -8.09 54.40
N ALA A 79 -8.43 -6.84 54.87
CA ALA A 79 -8.48 -5.67 54.00
C ALA A 79 -7.24 -5.57 53.12
N LYS A 80 -6.04 -5.82 53.68
CA LYS A 80 -4.78 -5.89 52.92
C LYS A 80 -4.83 -6.98 51.85
N ARG A 81 -5.24 -8.19 52.22
CA ARG A 81 -5.41 -9.33 51.29
C ARG A 81 -6.45 -9.07 50.20
N HIS A 82 -7.49 -8.29 50.48
CA HIS A 82 -8.50 -7.89 49.49
C HIS A 82 -7.92 -6.86 48.54
N SER A 83 -7.26 -5.82 49.07
CA SER A 83 -6.59 -4.77 48.28
C SER A 83 -5.54 -5.35 47.32
N GLU A 84 -4.74 -6.31 47.78
CA GLU A 84 -3.75 -7.02 46.94
C GLU A 84 -4.41 -7.88 45.85
N ARG A 85 -5.57 -8.48 46.12
CA ARG A 85 -6.32 -9.22 45.10
C ARG A 85 -6.94 -8.28 44.08
N ASP A 86 -7.45 -7.13 44.52
CA ASP A 86 -8.08 -6.14 43.64
C ASP A 86 -7.06 -5.51 42.69
N SER A 87 -5.85 -5.20 43.17
CA SER A 87 -4.78 -4.69 42.30
C SER A 87 -4.38 -5.72 41.24
N LYS A 88 -4.22 -7.00 41.62
CA LYS A 88 -3.97 -8.10 40.67
C LYS A 88 -5.10 -8.28 39.66
N ARG A 89 -6.35 -8.22 40.12
CA ARG A 89 -7.53 -8.30 39.25
C ARG A 89 -7.57 -7.14 38.25
N LYS A 90 -7.28 -5.92 38.69
CA LYS A 90 -7.23 -4.75 37.82
C LYS A 90 -6.18 -4.90 36.72
N ILE A 91 -4.98 -5.38 37.07
CA ILE A 91 -3.92 -5.65 36.09
C ILE A 91 -4.37 -6.71 35.07
N LEU A 92 -4.98 -7.79 35.54
CA LEU A 92 -5.48 -8.86 34.66
C LEU A 92 -6.57 -8.33 33.70
N ILE A 93 -7.53 -7.55 34.19
CA ILE A 93 -8.59 -6.97 33.37
C ILE A 93 -7.99 -6.07 32.29
N GLN A 94 -7.05 -5.19 32.66
CA GLN A 94 -6.38 -4.31 31.70
C GLN A 94 -5.59 -5.10 30.64
N ASP A 95 -4.96 -6.20 31.03
CA ASP A 95 -4.23 -7.09 30.13
C ASP A 95 -5.17 -7.82 29.17
N ILE A 96 -6.34 -8.27 29.64
CA ILE A 96 -7.38 -8.88 28.80
C ILE A 96 -7.92 -7.85 27.80
N GLU A 97 -8.34 -6.67 28.27
CA GLU A 97 -8.88 -5.60 27.41
C GLU A 97 -7.87 -5.17 26.34
N ARG A 98 -6.59 -5.08 26.69
CA ARG A 98 -5.53 -4.80 25.73
C ARG A 98 -5.46 -5.85 24.63
N ARG A 99 -5.47 -7.14 24.98
CA ARG A 99 -5.42 -8.24 23.99
C ARG A 99 -6.66 -8.27 23.11
N GLU A 100 -7.84 -8.07 23.67
CA GLU A 100 -9.09 -8.01 22.89
C GLU A 100 -9.05 -6.86 21.88
N LYS A 101 -8.59 -5.68 22.30
CA LYS A 101 -8.45 -4.52 21.42
C LYS A 101 -7.41 -4.75 20.32
N GLU A 102 -6.27 -5.36 20.64
CA GLU A 102 -5.25 -5.74 19.65
C GLU A 102 -5.80 -6.73 18.62
N ALA A 103 -6.49 -7.79 19.08
CA ALA A 103 -7.10 -8.78 18.20
C ALA A 103 -8.18 -8.15 17.29
N GLN A 104 -9.01 -7.26 17.84
CA GLN A 104 -10.02 -6.54 17.08
C GLN A 104 -9.40 -5.63 16.02
N ASN A 105 -8.34 -4.88 16.38
CA ASN A 105 -7.61 -4.02 15.45
C ASN A 105 -6.92 -4.82 14.33
N ILE A 106 -6.35 -5.99 14.64
CA ILE A 106 -5.76 -6.87 13.62
C ILE A 106 -6.85 -7.34 12.67
N SER A 107 -7.99 -7.82 13.20
CA SER A 107 -9.11 -8.30 12.41
C SER A 107 -9.66 -7.20 11.47
N THR A 108 -9.88 -5.99 11.98
CA THR A 108 -10.33 -4.86 11.14
C THR A 108 -9.30 -4.50 10.08
N LYS A 109 -8.01 -4.40 10.45
CA LYS A 109 -6.95 -4.11 9.49
C LYS A 109 -6.87 -5.15 8.38
N THR A 110 -6.89 -6.45 8.70
CA THR A 110 -6.92 -7.52 7.67
C THR A 110 -8.14 -7.45 6.78
N ARG A 111 -9.32 -7.13 7.33
CA ARG A 111 -10.55 -6.98 6.55
C ARG A 111 -10.44 -5.82 5.57
N ASP A 112 -9.91 -4.69 6.02
CA ASP A 112 -9.72 -3.49 5.19
C ASP A 112 -8.66 -3.73 4.11
N GLU A 113 -7.56 -4.41 4.44
CA GLU A 113 -6.52 -4.82 3.47
C GLU A 113 -7.07 -5.77 2.41
N MET A 114 -7.89 -6.76 2.78
CA MET A 114 -8.56 -7.66 1.83
C MET A 114 -9.55 -6.92 0.93
N ALA A 115 -10.33 -5.99 1.48
CA ALA A 115 -11.24 -5.15 0.71
C ALA A 115 -10.46 -4.26 -0.29
N HIS A 116 -9.34 -3.68 0.14
CA HIS A 116 -8.48 -2.89 -0.75
C HIS A 116 -7.85 -3.75 -1.85
N HIS A 117 -7.38 -4.95 -1.51
CA HIS A 117 -6.78 -5.85 -2.48
C HIS A 117 -7.77 -6.26 -3.57
N SER A 118 -8.98 -6.69 -3.18
CA SER A 118 -10.04 -7.05 -4.14
C SER A 118 -10.46 -5.86 -5.02
N PHE A 119 -10.54 -4.65 -4.46
CA PHE A 119 -10.78 -3.43 -5.22
C PHE A 119 -9.67 -3.16 -6.25
N MET A 120 -8.41 -3.25 -5.83
CA MET A 120 -7.25 -3.05 -6.71
C MET A 120 -7.18 -4.11 -7.83
N GLU A 121 -7.50 -5.37 -7.54
CA GLU A 121 -7.57 -6.40 -8.57
C GLU A 121 -8.65 -6.10 -9.61
N ARG A 122 -9.81 -5.63 -9.18
CA ARG A 122 -10.87 -5.22 -10.09
C ARG A 122 -10.42 -4.10 -11.02
N ILE A 123 -9.82 -3.04 -10.48
CA ILE A 123 -9.29 -1.92 -11.27
C ILE A 123 -8.19 -2.39 -12.25
N ARG A 124 -7.28 -3.26 -11.80
CA ARG A 124 -6.24 -3.83 -12.68
C ARG A 124 -6.86 -4.61 -13.84
N LYS A 125 -7.90 -5.40 -13.58
CA LYS A 125 -8.60 -6.18 -14.61
C LYS A 125 -9.34 -5.28 -15.60
N GLU A 126 -10.03 -4.25 -15.11
CA GLU A 126 -10.70 -3.25 -15.95
C GLU A 126 -9.69 -2.50 -16.82
N ASN A 127 -8.59 -2.03 -16.24
CA ASN A 127 -7.52 -1.37 -16.97
C ASN A 127 -6.85 -2.28 -18.02
N ALA A 128 -6.64 -3.57 -17.70
CA ALA A 128 -6.08 -4.53 -18.64
C ALA A 128 -6.99 -4.77 -19.84
N ALA A 129 -8.32 -4.81 -19.64
CA ALA A 129 -9.29 -4.92 -20.72
C ALA A 129 -9.28 -3.69 -21.62
N ILE A 130 -9.29 -2.49 -21.02
CA ILE A 130 -9.22 -1.21 -21.76
C ILE A 130 -7.92 -1.12 -22.56
N LEU A 131 -6.78 -1.46 -21.96
CA LEU A 131 -5.49 -1.42 -22.65
C LEU A 131 -5.44 -2.39 -23.83
N LYS A 132 -6.04 -3.58 -23.68
CA LYS A 132 -6.14 -4.55 -24.76
C LYS A 132 -6.96 -4.02 -25.93
N GLU A 133 -8.13 -3.45 -25.64
CA GLU A 133 -9.01 -2.85 -26.66
C GLU A 133 -8.30 -1.70 -27.39
N GLU A 134 -7.62 -0.81 -26.67
CA GLU A 134 -6.88 0.30 -27.28
C GLU A 134 -5.70 -0.21 -28.12
N ASN A 135 -4.96 -1.22 -27.65
CA ASN A 135 -3.89 -1.83 -28.42
C ASN A 135 -4.39 -2.50 -29.71
N GLU A 136 -5.54 -3.18 -29.67
CA GLU A 136 -6.16 -3.78 -30.86
C GLU A 136 -6.61 -2.70 -31.86
N ARG A 137 -7.20 -1.61 -31.36
CA ARG A 137 -7.60 -0.46 -32.18
C ARG A 137 -6.39 0.22 -32.83
N VAL A 138 -5.34 0.50 -32.06
CA VAL A 138 -4.10 1.09 -32.55
C VAL A 138 -3.43 0.15 -33.56
N ALA A 139 -3.40 -1.16 -33.29
CA ALA A 139 -2.87 -2.15 -34.23
C ALA A 139 -3.66 -2.18 -35.54
N GLY A 140 -5.00 -2.05 -35.48
CA GLY A 140 -5.86 -1.92 -36.65
C GLY A 140 -5.52 -0.69 -37.49
N ILE A 141 -5.42 0.48 -36.86
CA ILE A 141 -5.05 1.74 -37.53
C ILE A 141 -3.64 1.64 -38.14
N LEU A 142 -2.68 1.05 -37.43
CA LEU A 142 -1.33 0.83 -37.97
C LEU A 142 -1.36 -0.12 -39.17
N LYS A 143 -2.14 -1.20 -39.11
CA LYS A 143 -2.28 -2.16 -40.20
C LYS A 143 -2.92 -1.54 -41.44
N GLU A 144 -3.96 -0.73 -41.27
CA GLU A 144 -4.61 0.04 -42.35
C GLU A 144 -3.63 1.04 -42.97
N ASN A 145 -2.90 1.81 -42.15
CA ASN A 145 -1.86 2.72 -42.64
C ASN A 145 -0.71 1.98 -43.35
N LEU A 146 -0.38 0.75 -42.95
CA LEU A 146 0.57 -0.14 -43.64
C LEU A 146 -0.05 -0.80 -44.89
N GLU A 147 -1.37 -0.83 -45.04
CA GLU A 147 -2.11 -1.32 -46.21
C GLU A 147 -2.14 -0.33 -47.36
N ASP A 148 -2.16 0.96 -47.07
CA ASP A 148 -2.19 2.03 -48.07
C ASP A 148 -0.81 2.50 -48.56
N GLN A 149 0.29 2.00 -47.98
CA GLN A 149 1.62 2.37 -48.45
C GLN A 149 1.92 1.76 -49.83
N SER A 150 1.97 2.64 -50.83
CA SER A 150 2.37 2.36 -52.20
C SER A 150 3.87 2.02 -52.27
N PRO A 151 4.29 0.96 -52.98
CA PRO A 151 5.70 0.59 -53.07
C PRO A 151 6.53 1.68 -53.74
N ILE A 152 7.68 1.99 -53.16
CA ILE A 152 8.58 3.04 -53.67
C ILE A 152 9.97 2.45 -53.83
N VAL A 153 10.49 2.51 -55.06
CA VAL A 153 11.88 2.17 -55.38
C VAL A 153 12.64 3.42 -55.79
N GLN A 154 13.83 3.57 -55.23
CA GLN A 154 14.81 4.53 -55.68
C GLN A 154 15.73 3.86 -56.70
N VAL A 155 15.71 4.38 -57.93
CA VAL A 155 16.60 3.96 -59.02
C VAL A 155 17.77 4.94 -59.06
N GLN A 156 19.00 4.46 -58.99
CA GLN A 156 20.21 5.28 -59.05
C GLN A 156 21.04 4.86 -60.25
N TRP A 157 21.64 5.82 -60.95
CA TRP A 157 22.48 5.57 -62.12
C TRP A 157 23.66 6.55 -62.19
N ASN A 158 24.61 6.22 -63.06
CA ASN A 158 25.79 7.03 -63.30
C ASN A 158 25.45 8.32 -64.08
N PRO A 159 25.91 9.52 -63.68
CA PRO A 159 25.61 10.76 -64.39
C PRO A 159 25.96 10.79 -65.89
N LYS A 160 26.89 9.94 -66.35
CA LYS A 160 27.26 9.85 -67.77
C LYS A 160 26.10 9.38 -68.67
N ASP A 161 25.20 8.59 -68.11
CA ASP A 161 24.08 7.99 -68.85
C ASP A 161 22.79 8.82 -68.74
N GLN A 162 22.87 10.05 -68.18
CA GLN A 162 21.73 10.91 -67.88
C GLN A 162 20.83 11.20 -69.09
N ALA A 163 21.39 11.27 -70.29
CA ALA A 163 20.62 11.52 -71.52
C ALA A 163 19.58 10.42 -71.82
N ILE A 164 19.82 9.21 -71.30
CA ILE A 164 18.97 8.03 -71.52
C ILE A 164 17.91 7.92 -70.42
N PHE A 165 18.28 8.21 -69.17
CA PHE A 165 17.40 8.09 -67.99
C PHE A 165 16.45 9.29 -67.81
N THR A 166 15.61 9.53 -68.82
CA THR A 166 14.51 10.51 -68.76
C THR A 166 13.30 9.93 -68.02
N ALA A 167 12.43 10.79 -67.47
CA ALA A 167 11.20 10.35 -66.81
C ALA A 167 10.33 9.42 -67.68
N GLU A 168 10.26 9.65 -68.99
CA GLU A 168 9.55 8.79 -69.95
C GLU A 168 10.20 7.41 -70.13
N PHE A 169 11.54 7.36 -70.17
CA PHE A 169 12.28 6.11 -70.26
C PHE A 169 12.09 5.27 -69.00
N ILE A 170 12.21 5.89 -67.82
CA ILE A 170 11.98 5.23 -66.53
C ILE A 170 10.53 4.76 -66.44
N ARG A 171 9.56 5.58 -66.85
CA ARG A 171 8.16 5.18 -66.90
C ARG A 171 7.95 3.96 -67.80
N THR A 172 8.44 4.00 -69.03
CA THR A 172 8.29 2.91 -70.00
C THR A 172 8.93 1.62 -69.51
N THR A 173 10.12 1.72 -68.94
CA THR A 173 10.87 0.57 -68.42
C THR A 173 10.18 -0.06 -67.21
N PHE A 174 9.80 0.75 -66.21
CA PHE A 174 9.26 0.24 -64.96
C PHE A 174 7.76 -0.07 -65.03
N CYS A 175 7.01 0.50 -65.97
CA CYS A 175 5.61 0.15 -66.24
C CYS A 175 5.43 -1.33 -66.60
N ARG A 176 6.44 -1.95 -67.23
CA ARG A 176 6.43 -3.39 -67.56
C ARG A 176 6.40 -4.29 -66.33
N PHE A 177 6.83 -3.78 -65.18
CA PHE A 177 6.91 -4.55 -63.94
C PHE A 177 5.84 -4.17 -62.91
N GLY A 178 5.04 -3.15 -63.19
CA GLY A 178 3.92 -2.70 -62.35
C GLY A 178 3.39 -1.33 -62.78
N CYS A 179 2.17 -0.97 -62.37
CA CYS A 179 1.58 0.33 -62.69
C CYS A 179 2.34 1.46 -61.98
N VAL A 180 2.94 2.38 -62.74
CA VAL A 180 3.72 3.49 -62.17
C VAL A 180 2.81 4.70 -61.94
N LYS A 181 2.62 5.07 -60.66
CA LYS A 181 1.81 6.21 -60.23
C LYS A 181 2.58 7.51 -60.41
N ASN A 182 3.67 7.68 -59.67
CA ASN A 182 4.50 8.89 -59.68
C ASN A 182 5.96 8.59 -59.98
N ILE A 183 6.62 9.53 -60.64
CA ILE A 183 8.07 9.51 -60.86
C ILE A 183 8.63 10.87 -60.47
N VAL A 184 9.61 10.88 -59.58
CA VAL A 184 10.31 12.09 -59.15
C VAL A 184 11.79 11.95 -59.49
N LEU A 185 12.28 12.78 -60.41
CA LEU A 185 13.71 12.87 -60.71
C LEU A 185 14.43 13.64 -59.59
N GLY A 186 15.55 13.09 -59.13
CA GLY A 186 16.37 13.66 -58.08
C GLY A 186 17.22 14.84 -58.56
N SER A 187 17.62 15.69 -57.61
CA SER A 187 18.40 16.90 -57.90
C SER A 187 19.75 16.61 -58.57
N GLU A 188 20.10 17.46 -59.54
CA GLU A 188 21.31 17.36 -60.34
C GLU A 188 22.62 17.68 -59.60
N LYS A 189 22.57 18.02 -58.31
CA LYS A 189 23.76 18.42 -57.53
C LYS A 189 24.50 17.25 -56.87
N LYS A 190 24.05 16.00 -57.02
CA LYS A 190 24.65 14.81 -56.40
C LYS A 190 25.64 14.09 -57.33
N LYS A 191 26.63 13.41 -56.73
CA LYS A 191 27.61 12.54 -57.44
C LYS A 191 26.96 11.36 -58.18
N THR A 192 25.75 10.98 -57.78
CA THR A 192 24.90 9.97 -58.45
C THR A 192 23.58 10.60 -58.84
N ARG A 193 23.03 10.19 -59.98
CA ARG A 193 21.69 10.57 -60.41
C ARG A 193 20.69 9.55 -59.89
N SER A 194 19.47 9.98 -59.58
CA SER A 194 18.46 9.09 -59.04
C SER A 194 17.05 9.50 -59.40
N ALA A 195 16.13 8.54 -59.47
CA ALA A 195 14.69 8.74 -59.53
C ALA A 195 14.01 7.97 -58.41
N LEU A 196 12.90 8.51 -57.91
CA LEU A 196 11.95 7.79 -57.07
C LEU A 196 10.78 7.38 -57.96
N VAL A 197 10.48 6.08 -57.97
CA VAL A 197 9.35 5.50 -58.68
C VAL A 197 8.38 4.96 -57.65
N GLU A 198 7.20 5.57 -57.58
CA GLU A 198 6.07 5.12 -56.77
C GLU A 198 5.14 4.30 -57.65
N PHE A 199 4.87 3.07 -57.25
CA PHE A 199 3.95 2.18 -57.93
C PHE A 199 2.54 2.29 -57.35
N GLU A 200 1.54 2.07 -58.19
CA GLU A 200 0.14 2.04 -57.78
C GLU A 200 -0.21 0.68 -57.18
N GLY A 201 -0.63 0.68 -55.92
CA GLY A 201 -1.13 -0.50 -55.24
C GLY A 201 -0.06 -1.31 -54.51
N SER A 202 -0.46 -1.94 -53.40
CA SER A 202 0.47 -2.54 -52.43
C SER A 202 1.15 -3.85 -52.88
N LYS A 203 0.57 -4.56 -53.87
CA LYS A 203 0.98 -5.92 -54.32
C LYS A 203 1.35 -6.04 -55.79
N SER A 204 1.34 -4.94 -56.55
CA SER A 204 1.29 -4.94 -58.01
C SER A 204 2.67 -4.96 -58.69
N VAL A 205 3.77 -5.09 -57.94
CA VAL A 205 5.13 -4.91 -58.46
C VAL A 205 5.92 -6.22 -58.52
N ASN A 206 6.36 -6.60 -59.71
CA ASN A 206 7.22 -7.75 -59.94
C ASN A 206 8.68 -7.42 -59.60
N MET A 207 9.02 -7.54 -58.31
CA MET A 207 10.36 -7.23 -57.79
C MET A 207 11.46 -8.11 -58.42
N SER A 208 11.18 -9.41 -58.60
CA SER A 208 12.14 -10.35 -59.22
C SER A 208 12.44 -9.99 -60.68
N GLY A 209 11.42 -9.54 -61.43
CA GLY A 209 11.59 -9.08 -62.81
C GLY A 209 12.42 -7.80 -62.90
N ILE A 210 12.25 -6.87 -61.96
CA ILE A 210 13.05 -5.63 -61.88
C ILE A 210 14.51 -5.95 -61.57
N ASP A 211 14.78 -6.82 -60.59
CA ASP A 211 16.15 -7.19 -60.21
C ASP A 211 16.86 -7.93 -61.36
N LEU A 212 16.15 -8.84 -62.04
CA LEU A 212 16.67 -9.52 -63.21
C LEU A 212 16.97 -8.55 -64.37
N TYR A 213 16.09 -7.56 -64.60
CA TYR A 213 16.30 -6.52 -65.60
C TYR A 213 17.55 -5.70 -65.32
N VAL A 214 17.75 -5.27 -64.06
CA VAL A 214 18.94 -4.50 -63.68
C VAL A 214 20.22 -5.31 -63.85
N ARG A 215 20.22 -6.60 -63.46
CA ARG A 215 21.38 -7.48 -63.67
C ARG A 215 21.70 -7.74 -65.14
N ALA A 216 20.68 -7.77 -66.00
CA ALA A 216 20.84 -7.95 -67.44
C ALA A 216 21.06 -6.62 -68.19
N CYS A 217 20.97 -5.48 -67.51
CA CYS A 217 21.10 -4.17 -68.12
C CYS A 217 22.56 -3.89 -68.48
N GLN A 218 22.77 -3.20 -69.60
CA GLN A 218 24.11 -2.76 -70.02
C GLN A 218 24.61 -1.53 -69.25
N TYR A 219 23.77 -0.97 -68.36
CA TYR A 219 24.04 0.24 -67.58
C TYR A 219 24.15 -0.09 -66.10
N ASP A 220 25.02 0.64 -65.39
CA ASP A 220 25.19 0.54 -63.94
C ASP A 220 24.00 1.18 -63.21
N ILE A 221 22.97 0.38 -62.96
CA ILE A 221 21.78 0.78 -62.21
C ILE A 221 21.83 0.15 -60.81
N ASN A 222 21.58 0.95 -59.78
CA ASN A 222 21.45 0.50 -58.39
C ASN A 222 20.02 0.78 -57.89
N LEU A 223 19.39 -0.23 -57.29
CA LEU A 223 18.03 -0.13 -56.77
C LEU A 223 18.02 -0.15 -55.25
N LYS A 224 17.29 0.79 -54.66
CA LYS A 224 17.02 0.84 -53.22
C LYS A 224 15.54 0.98 -52.96
N TRP A 225 14.91 -0.06 -52.41
CA TRP A 225 13.52 0.01 -51.97
C TRP A 225 13.41 0.89 -50.72
N LEU A 226 12.57 1.93 -50.81
CA LEU A 226 12.22 2.78 -49.67
C LEU A 226 10.94 2.27 -48.99
N VAL A 227 10.00 1.77 -49.78
CA VAL A 227 8.81 1.03 -49.33
C VAL A 227 8.73 -0.24 -50.15
N LEU A 228 8.82 -1.39 -49.50
CA LEU A 228 8.82 -2.70 -50.17
C LEU A 228 7.41 -3.05 -50.68
N PRO A 229 7.29 -3.66 -51.86
CA PRO A 229 6.02 -4.24 -52.29
C PRO A 229 5.67 -5.40 -51.37
N LYS A 230 4.38 -5.55 -51.04
CA LYS A 230 3.89 -6.71 -50.31
C LYS A 230 4.06 -7.92 -51.21
N SER A 231 4.76 -8.94 -50.72
CA SER A 231 4.98 -10.16 -51.49
C SER A 231 3.64 -10.85 -51.78
N ASN A 232 3.52 -11.40 -52.99
CA ASN A 232 2.49 -12.41 -53.29
C ASN A 232 2.97 -13.83 -52.96
N ASP A 233 4.25 -14.00 -52.59
CA ASP A 233 4.83 -15.27 -52.17
C ASP A 233 5.22 -15.19 -50.69
N LEU A 234 4.60 -16.05 -49.89
CA LEU A 234 4.87 -16.24 -48.46
C LEU A 234 5.26 -17.71 -48.27
N SER A 235 6.51 -17.96 -47.90
CA SER A 235 6.76 -18.90 -46.80
C SER A 235 7.30 -18.08 -45.62
N LEU A 236 6.78 -18.35 -44.42
CA LEU A 236 7.21 -17.73 -43.17
C LEU A 236 8.72 -17.95 -42.91
N GLU A 237 9.27 -19.03 -43.47
CA GLU A 237 10.69 -19.41 -43.38
C GLU A 237 11.62 -18.37 -44.02
N ASP A 238 11.18 -17.70 -45.09
CA ASP A 238 11.98 -16.71 -45.80
C ASP A 238 12.06 -15.37 -45.04
N PHE A 239 11.04 -15.05 -44.24
CA PHE A 239 11.03 -13.87 -43.38
C PHE A 239 11.96 -14.06 -42.18
N GLU A 240 11.88 -15.20 -41.49
CA GLU A 240 12.78 -15.53 -40.38
C GLU A 240 14.24 -15.59 -40.86
N SER A 241 14.51 -16.26 -41.98
CA SER A 241 15.87 -16.35 -42.54
C SER A 241 16.48 -14.98 -42.87
N ARG A 242 15.67 -14.03 -43.36
CA ARG A 242 16.13 -12.67 -43.68
C ARG A 242 16.31 -11.77 -42.46
N VAL A 243 15.49 -11.92 -41.41
CA VAL A 243 15.69 -11.21 -40.15
C VAL A 243 16.93 -11.72 -39.43
N PHE A 244 17.14 -13.04 -39.37
CA PHE A 244 18.33 -13.64 -38.77
C PHE A 244 19.62 -13.31 -39.55
N ALA A 245 19.58 -13.28 -40.88
CA ALA A 245 20.73 -12.86 -41.69
C ALA A 245 21.17 -11.40 -41.43
N LYS A 246 20.21 -10.53 -41.08
CA LYS A 246 20.46 -9.11 -40.80
C LYS A 246 20.96 -8.85 -39.37
N LEU A 247 20.63 -9.73 -38.43
CA LEU A 247 21.17 -9.72 -37.06
C LEU A 247 22.61 -10.25 -37.01
N ASN A 248 22.96 -11.23 -37.85
CA ASN A 248 24.30 -11.82 -37.89
C ASN A 248 25.34 -11.01 -38.68
N SER A 249 24.94 -9.96 -39.41
CA SER A 249 25.86 -9.09 -40.15
C SER A 249 26.28 -7.82 -39.37
N VAL A 250 25.94 -7.74 -38.08
CA VAL A 250 26.27 -6.61 -37.18
C VAL A 250 27.21 -7.06 -36.04
N GLN A 251 27.86 -8.21 -36.17
CA GLN A 251 29.04 -8.60 -35.39
C GLN A 251 30.28 -8.62 -36.26
#